data_AF-A0A7C8IK45-F1
#
_entry.id   AF-A0A7C8IK45-F1
#
_cell.length_a   1.000
_cell.length_b   1.000
_cell.length_c   1.000
_cell.angle_alpha   90.00
_cell.angle_beta   90.00
_cell.angle_gamma   90.00
#
_symmetry.space_group_name_H-M   'P 1'
#
loop_
_entity.id
_entity.type
_entity.pdbx_description
1 polymer ?
#
loop_
_entity_poly.entity_id
_entity_poly.type
_entity_poly.pdbx_seq_one_letter_code
_entity_poly.pdbx_strand_id
1 'polypeptide(L)'
;MHGAVSTLPFGGVGESGTGAYHGRASFDCFTHRRTVVATPNWMDRLLRVRYAPYSQAHLKQFLWMNSRKPDFDRNGKQITGLGYWMWMVFGLGGPSAKGALVRWLTVLAAGYAYATQSHYLTKFLS
;
A
#
# COMPACT_ATOMS: atom_id res chain seq x y z
N MET A 1 19.11 -10.73 40.41
CA MET A 1 17.71 -10.31 40.65
C MET A 1 17.09 -9.89 39.33
N HIS A 2 16.43 -10.79 38.60
CA HIS A 2 15.79 -10.46 37.31
C HIS A 2 14.34 -9.98 37.47
N GLY A 3 13.63 -10.43 38.51
CA GLY A 3 12.25 -10.01 38.80
C GLY A 3 12.10 -8.59 39.35
N ALA A 4 13.20 -7.94 39.76
CA ALA A 4 13.19 -6.54 40.23
C ALA A 4 13.39 -5.53 39.09
N VAL A 5 13.66 -5.99 37.87
CA VAL A 5 13.93 -5.13 36.71
C VAL A 5 12.61 -4.73 36.06
N SER A 6 12.18 -3.49 36.26
CA SER A 6 10.88 -2.97 35.80
C SER A 6 10.73 -2.87 34.29
N THR A 7 11.83 -2.91 33.53
CA THR A 7 11.82 -2.81 32.06
C THR A 7 11.66 -4.16 31.37
N LEU A 8 11.84 -5.27 32.09
CA LEU A 8 11.73 -6.61 31.53
C LEU A 8 10.37 -7.22 31.87
N PRO A 9 9.68 -7.82 30.89
CA PRO A 9 8.43 -8.52 31.16
C PRO A 9 8.68 -9.72 32.07
N PHE A 10 7.95 -9.80 33.17
CA PHE A 10 7.96 -10.92 34.11
C PHE A 10 6.68 -11.74 33.96
N GLY A 11 6.83 -13.04 33.76
CA GLY A 11 5.73 -13.97 33.47
C GLY A 11 6.21 -15.41 33.37
N GLY A 12 5.26 -16.34 33.35
CA GLY A 12 5.51 -17.78 33.21
C GLY A 12 5.17 -18.30 31.82
N VAL A 13 5.52 -19.58 31.58
CA VAL A 13 5.15 -20.36 30.40
C VAL A 13 4.74 -21.77 30.84
N GLY A 14 3.66 -22.31 30.27
CA GLY A 14 3.16 -23.66 30.59
C GLY A 14 2.60 -23.75 32.01
N GLU A 15 3.05 -24.75 32.79
CA GLU A 15 2.63 -24.96 34.20
C GLU A 15 2.93 -23.76 35.11
N SER A 16 3.91 -22.92 34.73
CA SER A 16 4.28 -21.72 35.49
C SER A 16 3.38 -20.49 35.19
N GLY A 17 2.44 -20.60 34.24
CA GLY A 17 1.49 -19.53 33.89
C GLY A 17 1.58 -19.07 32.43
N THR A 18 0.85 -18.00 32.10
CA THR A 18 0.85 -17.38 30.76
C THR A 18 0.65 -15.88 30.87
N GLY A 19 1.25 -15.14 29.92
CA GLY A 19 1.27 -13.69 29.93
C GLY A 19 2.43 -13.16 30.77
N ALA A 20 2.65 -11.86 30.66
CA ALA A 20 3.70 -11.18 31.39
C ALA A 20 3.28 -9.75 31.71
N TYR A 21 3.83 -9.22 32.79
CA TYR A 21 3.62 -7.86 33.25
C TYR A 21 4.98 -7.21 33.60
N HIS A 22 4.98 -6.03 34.21
CA HIS A 22 6.07 -5.04 34.35
C HIS A 22 6.18 -4.05 33.20
N GLY A 23 6.49 -2.81 33.57
CA GLY A 23 6.70 -1.70 32.65
C GLY A 23 5.57 -1.59 31.63
N ARG A 24 5.94 -1.60 30.35
CA ARG A 24 4.99 -1.55 29.23
C ARG A 24 4.15 -2.83 29.09
N ALA A 25 4.66 -3.99 29.49
CA ALA A 25 3.92 -5.24 29.43
C ALA A 25 2.72 -5.23 30.39
N SER A 26 2.81 -4.57 31.55
CA SER A 26 1.64 -4.34 32.42
C SER A 26 0.57 -3.51 31.71
N PHE A 27 0.93 -2.41 31.08
CA PHE A 27 -0.02 -1.57 30.34
C PHE A 27 -0.69 -2.38 29.23
N ASP A 28 0.10 -3.11 28.43
CA ASP A 28 -0.42 -3.95 27.36
C ASP A 28 -1.29 -5.12 27.86
N CYS A 29 -1.01 -5.64 29.07
CA CYS A 29 -1.76 -6.73 29.70
C CYS A 29 -3.12 -6.26 30.24
N PHE A 30 -3.18 -5.05 30.81
CA PHE A 30 -4.40 -4.51 31.43
C PHE A 30 -5.18 -3.53 30.53
N THR A 31 -4.72 -3.31 29.30
CA THR A 31 -5.43 -2.48 28.32
C THR A 31 -5.99 -3.30 27.18
N HIS A 32 -7.13 -2.87 26.66
CA HIS A 32 -7.72 -3.44 25.46
C HIS A 32 -7.21 -2.69 24.22
N ARG A 33 -6.44 -3.39 23.38
CA ARG A 33 -6.00 -2.86 22.08
C ARG A 33 -7.15 -2.88 21.08
N ARG A 34 -7.96 -1.81 21.09
CA ARG A 34 -9.06 -1.63 20.15
C ARG A 34 -8.54 -1.30 18.75
N THR A 35 -8.76 -2.19 17.79
CA THR A 35 -8.51 -1.92 16.38
C THR A 35 -9.54 -0.92 15.84
N VAL A 36 -9.06 0.14 15.17
CA VAL A 36 -9.89 1.13 14.48
C VAL A 36 -9.44 1.22 13.03
N VAL A 37 -10.39 1.17 12.09
CA VAL A 37 -10.11 1.26 10.65
C VAL A 37 -10.84 2.49 10.10
N ALA A 38 -10.09 3.41 9.52
CA ALA A 38 -10.62 4.56 8.77
C ALA A 38 -10.50 4.27 7.28
N THR A 39 -11.60 3.87 6.65
CA THR A 39 -11.62 3.52 5.22
C THR A 39 -11.97 4.74 4.38
N PRO A 40 -11.12 5.17 3.43
CA PRO A 40 -11.44 6.29 2.56
C PRO A 40 -12.46 5.90 1.48
N ASN A 41 -13.26 6.87 1.03
CA ASN A 41 -14.37 6.63 0.08
C ASN A 41 -13.93 5.98 -1.25
N TRP A 42 -12.69 6.21 -1.70
CA TRP A 42 -12.18 5.61 -2.94
C TRP A 42 -11.93 4.10 -2.79
N MET A 43 -11.65 3.62 -1.58
CA MET A 43 -11.43 2.19 -1.32
C MET A 43 -12.73 1.40 -1.53
N ASP A 44 -13.87 1.99 -1.17
CA ASP A 44 -15.16 1.34 -1.38
C ASP A 44 -15.45 1.09 -2.87
N ARG A 45 -15.06 2.04 -3.73
CA ARG A 45 -15.17 1.89 -5.19
C ARG A 45 -14.35 0.71 -5.72
N LEU A 46 -13.18 0.43 -5.15
CA LEU A 46 -12.36 -0.73 -5.52
C LEU A 46 -12.99 -2.05 -5.06
N LEU A 47 -13.73 -2.03 -3.96
CA LEU A 47 -14.38 -3.20 -3.38
C LEU A 47 -15.86 -3.33 -3.77
N ARG A 48 -16.26 -2.70 -4.90
CA ARG A 48 -17.63 -2.70 -5.40
C ARG A 48 -18.21 -4.09 -5.63
N VAL A 49 -17.36 -5.08 -5.90
CA VAL A 49 -17.76 -6.49 -6.10
C VAL A 49 -18.53 -7.08 -4.91
N ARG A 50 -18.39 -6.52 -3.70
CA ARG A 50 -19.09 -6.96 -2.48
C ARG A 50 -20.59 -6.63 -2.49
N TYR A 51 -21.03 -5.69 -3.32
CA TYR A 51 -22.42 -5.25 -3.39
C TYR A 51 -23.10 -5.76 -4.67
N ALA A 52 -24.37 -6.13 -4.55
CA ALA A 52 -25.20 -6.45 -5.70
C ALA A 52 -25.54 -5.17 -6.52
N PRO A 53 -25.86 -5.28 -7.83
CA PRO A 53 -25.81 -6.49 -8.65
C PRO A 53 -24.39 -6.88 -9.08
N TYR A 54 -24.11 -8.18 -9.07
CA TYR A 54 -22.81 -8.71 -9.48
C TYR A 54 -22.62 -8.59 -10.99
N SER A 55 -21.68 -7.74 -11.41
CA SER A 55 -21.33 -7.54 -12.82
C SER A 55 -19.98 -8.16 -13.13
N GLN A 56 -19.86 -8.77 -14.31
CA GLN A 56 -18.62 -9.38 -14.79
C GLN A 56 -17.46 -8.37 -14.88
N ALA A 57 -17.75 -7.08 -15.09
CA ALA A 57 -16.74 -6.03 -15.08
C ALA A 57 -16.09 -5.87 -13.70
N HIS A 58 -16.90 -5.82 -12.63
CA HIS A 58 -16.40 -5.70 -11.26
C HIS A 58 -15.69 -6.97 -10.80
N LEU A 59 -16.15 -8.15 -11.24
CA LEU A 59 -15.47 -9.41 -10.97
C LEU A 59 -14.09 -9.45 -11.67
N LYS A 60 -14.01 -9.06 -12.93
CA LYS A 60 -12.74 -9.01 -13.67
C LYS A 60 -11.75 -8.03 -13.03
N GLN A 61 -12.23 -6.87 -12.57
CA GLN A 61 -11.41 -5.90 -11.83
C GLN A 61 -10.89 -6.51 -10.53
N PHE A 62 -11.75 -7.15 -9.74
CA PHE A 62 -11.38 -7.80 -8.49
C PHE A 62 -10.35 -8.92 -8.70
N LEU A 63 -10.55 -9.77 -9.71
CA LEU A 63 -9.60 -10.81 -10.08
C LEU A 63 -8.27 -10.21 -10.55
N TRP A 64 -8.29 -9.16 -11.36
CA TRP A 64 -7.05 -8.51 -11.78
C TRP A 64 -6.23 -7.95 -10.60
N MET A 65 -6.91 -7.46 -9.55
CA MET A 65 -6.26 -6.98 -8.34
C MET A 65 -5.73 -8.09 -7.42
N ASN A 66 -6.46 -9.21 -7.31
CA ASN A 66 -6.17 -10.26 -6.32
C ASN A 66 -5.44 -11.48 -6.91
N SER A 67 -5.60 -11.74 -8.20
CA SER A 67 -4.94 -12.84 -8.89
C SER A 67 -3.49 -12.46 -9.16
N ARG A 68 -2.58 -12.99 -8.33
CA ARG A 68 -1.15 -12.98 -8.62
C ARG A 68 -0.90 -13.83 -9.86
N LYS A 69 -0.43 -13.21 -10.94
CA LYS A 69 0.02 -13.93 -12.13
C LYS A 69 1.53 -14.15 -11.99
N PRO A 70 2.03 -15.37 -12.22
CA PRO A 70 3.47 -15.61 -12.25
C PRO A 70 4.12 -14.78 -13.38
N ASP A 71 5.38 -14.39 -13.18
CA ASP A 71 6.14 -13.53 -14.11
C ASP A 71 6.59 -14.22 -15.40
N PHE A 72 6.17 -15.46 -15.65
CA PHE A 72 6.56 -16.26 -16.81
C PHE A 72 5.36 -16.74 -17.62
N ASP A 73 5.57 -16.90 -18.93
CA ASP A 73 4.59 -17.44 -19.85
C ASP A 73 4.47 -18.97 -19.75
N ARG A 74 3.52 -19.57 -20.49
CA ARG A 74 3.35 -21.03 -20.54
C ARG A 74 4.61 -21.79 -20.99
N ASN A 75 5.51 -21.12 -21.70
CA ASN A 75 6.76 -21.68 -22.21
C ASN A 75 7.96 -21.38 -21.30
N GLY A 76 7.74 -20.81 -20.11
CA GLY A 76 8.77 -20.49 -19.13
C GLY A 76 9.57 -19.21 -19.42
N LYS A 77 9.19 -18.42 -20.43
CA LYS A 77 9.83 -17.14 -20.74
C LYS A 77 9.30 -16.04 -19.83
N GLN A 78 10.21 -15.28 -19.23
CA GLN A 78 9.85 -14.14 -18.37
C GLN A 78 9.21 -13.00 -19.16
N ILE A 79 8.07 -12.50 -18.68
CA ILE A 79 7.26 -11.45 -19.34
C ILE A 79 7.67 -10.06 -18.84
N THR A 80 8.05 -9.95 -17.55
CA THR A 80 8.39 -8.70 -16.85
C THR A 80 9.90 -8.40 -16.87
N GLY A 81 10.54 -8.61 -18.02
CA GLY A 81 11.98 -8.34 -18.22
C GLY A 81 12.32 -6.86 -18.43
N LEU A 82 13.57 -6.58 -18.80
CA LEU A 82 14.07 -5.21 -19.02
C LEU A 82 13.22 -4.41 -20.03
N GLY A 83 12.79 -5.04 -21.13
CA GLY A 83 11.96 -4.38 -22.14
C GLY A 83 10.60 -3.92 -21.60
N TYR A 84 10.00 -4.68 -20.67
CA TYR A 84 8.76 -4.30 -19.99
C TYR A 84 8.99 -3.06 -19.10
N TRP A 85 10.10 -3.03 -18.36
CA TRP A 85 10.46 -1.87 -17.53
C TRP A 85 10.77 -0.63 -18.34
N MET A 86 11.50 -0.76 -19.45
CA MET A 86 11.75 0.33 -20.37
C MET A 86 10.44 0.88 -20.95
N TRP A 87 9.50 -0.01 -21.31
CA TRP A 87 8.17 0.39 -21.77
C TRP A 87 7.32 1.05 -20.68
N MET A 88 7.40 0.58 -19.44
CA MET A 88 6.70 1.20 -18.31
C MET A 88 7.23 2.59 -17.98
N VAL A 89 8.56 2.73 -17.86
CA VAL A 89 9.21 3.99 -17.49
C VAL A 89 9.13 4.99 -18.63
N PHE A 90 9.62 4.63 -19.81
CA PHE A 90 9.69 5.58 -20.94
C PHE A 90 8.37 5.69 -21.70
N GLY A 91 7.60 4.61 -21.79
CA GLY A 91 6.33 4.58 -22.50
C GLY A 91 5.13 5.04 -21.67
N LEU A 92 5.26 5.14 -20.34
CA LEU A 92 4.15 5.37 -19.40
C LEU A 92 2.93 4.47 -19.69
N GLY A 93 3.21 3.21 -20.06
CA GLY A 93 2.20 2.21 -20.43
C GLY A 93 1.53 2.43 -21.79
N GLY A 94 2.08 3.29 -22.66
CA GLY A 94 1.57 3.58 -23.99
C GLY A 94 2.15 2.67 -25.09
N PRO A 95 1.36 2.20 -26.06
CA PRO A 95 1.86 1.35 -27.16
C PRO A 95 2.64 2.12 -28.24
N SER A 96 2.64 3.46 -28.20
CA SER A 96 3.22 4.31 -29.25
C SER A 96 4.16 5.36 -28.68
N ALA A 97 5.28 5.59 -29.37
CA ALA A 97 6.26 6.62 -29.02
C ALA A 97 5.65 8.03 -28.97
N LYS A 98 4.75 8.36 -29.91
CA LYS A 98 4.05 9.66 -29.92
C LYS A 98 3.17 9.83 -28.68
N GLY A 99 2.48 8.77 -28.26
CA GLY A 99 1.65 8.78 -27.05
C GLY A 99 2.47 8.84 -25.76
N ALA A 100 3.69 8.28 -25.75
CA ALA A 100 4.60 8.39 -24.63
C ALA A 100 5.09 9.84 -24.43
N LEU A 101 5.47 10.52 -25.52
CA LEU A 101 5.89 11.92 -25.48
C LEU A 101 4.81 12.84 -24.93
N VAL A 102 3.56 12.69 -25.39
CA VAL A 102 2.44 13.51 -24.89
C VAL A 102 2.24 13.31 -23.38
N ARG A 103 2.31 12.06 -22.90
CA ARG A 103 2.18 11.76 -21.46
C ARG A 103 3.31 12.39 -20.65
N TRP A 104 4.55 12.29 -21.11
CA TRP A 104 5.69 12.94 -20.45
C TRP A 104 5.54 14.46 -20.42
N LEU A 105 5.11 15.08 -21.51
CA LEU A 105 4.84 16.52 -21.55
C LEU A 105 3.74 16.92 -20.55
N THR A 106 2.66 16.14 -20.45
CA THR A 106 1.61 16.42 -19.46
C THR A 106 2.11 16.28 -18.02
N VAL A 107 2.95 15.28 -17.72
CA VAL A 107 3.54 15.09 -16.39
C VAL A 107 4.48 16.25 -16.06
N LEU A 108 5.34 16.66 -17.00
CA LEU A 108 6.27 17.78 -16.81
C LEU A 108 5.51 19.10 -16.63
N ALA A 109 4.47 19.35 -17.43
CA ALA A 109 3.65 20.56 -17.31
C ALA A 109 2.90 20.61 -15.97
N ALA A 110 2.29 19.49 -15.54
CA ALA A 110 1.62 19.40 -14.25
C ALA A 110 2.61 19.55 -13.08
N GLY A 111 3.79 18.94 -13.18
CA GLY A 111 4.86 19.08 -12.19
C GLY A 111 5.37 20.52 -12.09
N TYR A 112 5.53 21.20 -13.22
CA TYR A 112 5.89 22.62 -13.26
C TYR A 112 4.82 23.51 -12.63
N ALA A 113 3.54 23.28 -12.95
CA ALA A 113 2.42 24.00 -12.34
C ALA A 113 2.35 23.79 -10.82
N TYR A 114 2.56 22.56 -10.35
CA TYR A 114 2.58 22.25 -8.92
C TYR A 114 3.76 22.92 -8.20
N ALA A 115 4.96 22.88 -8.77
CA ALA A 115 6.16 23.49 -8.19
C ALA A 115 6.07 25.02 -8.13
N THR A 116 5.45 25.64 -9.14
CA THR A 116 5.19 27.08 -9.12
C THR A 116 4.13 27.43 -8.09
N GLN A 117 3.01 26.70 -8.02
CA GLN A 117 1.95 26.92 -7.04
C GLN A 117 2.43 26.76 -5.59
N SER A 118 3.24 25.74 -5.29
CA SER A 118 3.79 25.53 -3.95
C SER A 118 4.71 26.67 -3.51
N HIS A 119 5.52 27.22 -4.44
CA HIS A 119 6.39 28.36 -4.20
C HIS A 119 5.60 29.66 -3.92
N TYR A 120 4.47 29.88 -4.58
CA TYR A 120 3.58 31.02 -4.25
C TYR A 120 2.91 30.84 -2.87
N LEU A 121 2.48 29.63 -2.53
CA LEU A 121 1.88 29.34 -1.22
C LEU A 121 2.87 29.51 -0.06
N THR A 122 4.15 29.19 -0.25
CA THR A 122 5.18 29.38 0.79
C THR A 122 5.47 30.87 1.03
N LYS A 123 5.53 31.68 -0.03
CA LYS A 123 5.72 33.15 0.09
C LYS A 123 4.52 33.89 0.69
N PHE A 124 3.31 33.33 0.59
CA PHE A 124 2.12 33.93 1.17
C PHE A 124 1.98 33.66 2.68
N LEU A 125 2.63 32.60 3.18
CA LEU A 125 2.59 32.19 4.58
C LEU A 125 3.82 32.65 5.40
N SER A 126 4.80 33.28 4.77
CA SER A 126 5.98 33.92 5.38
C SER A 126 5.80 35.42 5.52
#